data_AF-A0A447QYL1-F1
#
_entry.id   AF-A0A447QYL1-F1
#
_cell.length_a   1.000
_cell.length_b   1.000
_cell.length_c   1.000
_cell.angle_alpha   90.00
_cell.angle_beta   90.00
_cell.angle_gamma   90.00
#
_symmetry.space_group_name_H-M   'P 1'
#
loop_
_entity.id
_entity.type
_entity.pdbx_description
1 polymer ?
#
loop_
_entity_poly.entity_id
_entity_poly.type
_entity_poly.pdbx_seq_one_letter_code
_entity_poly.pdbx_strand_id
1 'polypeptide(L)'
;MIGHVRFNVPGTWRAGSDAVRQILRQQAGIDIGNTIIADGSGLSRHNLIAPATMMQVLQYIAQHDNELNFISMLPLAGYDGSLQYRAGLHQAGVDGKVSAKTGHCRGV
;
A
#
# COMPACT_ATOMS: atom_id res chain seq x y z
N MET A 1 -10.61 -11.53 7.58
CA MET A 1 -9.17 -11.60 7.23
C MET A 1 -9.01 -12.12 5.81
N ILE A 2 -8.18 -11.48 4.97
CA ILE A 2 -8.02 -11.83 3.54
C ILE A 2 -7.64 -13.31 3.34
N GLY A 3 -6.67 -13.83 4.11
CA GLY A 3 -6.25 -15.23 4.03
C GLY A 3 -7.36 -16.24 4.37
N HIS A 4 -8.20 -15.91 5.35
CA HIS A 4 -9.36 -16.74 5.70
C HIS A 4 -10.36 -16.82 4.54
N VAL A 5 -10.70 -15.67 3.95
CA VAL A 5 -11.65 -15.61 2.82
C VAL A 5 -11.10 -16.32 1.58
N ARG A 6 -9.80 -16.19 1.31
CA ARG A 6 -9.19 -16.78 0.11
C ARG A 6 -9.04 -18.29 0.18
N PHE A 7 -8.70 -18.84 1.35
CA PHE A 7 -8.32 -20.25 1.51
C PHE A 7 -9.30 -21.07 2.34
N ASN A 8 -10.35 -20.46 2.91
CA ASN A 8 -11.32 -21.10 3.79
C ASN A 8 -10.68 -21.83 5.00
N VAL A 9 -9.66 -21.20 5.59
CA VAL A 9 -8.94 -21.69 6.78
C VAL A 9 -8.99 -20.64 7.89
N PRO A 10 -8.74 -20.98 9.17
CA PRO A 10 -8.55 -19.98 10.21
C PRO A 10 -7.49 -18.94 9.82
N GLY A 11 -7.78 -17.66 10.05
CA GLY A 11 -6.91 -16.58 9.60
C GLY A 11 -5.59 -16.56 10.37
N THR A 12 -4.48 -16.59 9.63
CA THR A 12 -3.11 -16.49 10.15
C THR A 12 -2.31 -15.49 9.33
N TRP A 13 -1.20 -14.98 9.88
CA TRP A 13 -0.28 -14.09 9.16
C TRP A 13 0.21 -14.71 7.86
N ARG A 14 0.65 -15.97 7.91
CA ARG A 14 1.11 -16.73 6.74
C ARG A 14 0.02 -16.81 5.65
N ALA A 15 -1.18 -17.24 6.02
CA ALA A 15 -2.30 -17.32 5.08
C ALA A 15 -2.68 -15.93 4.51
N GLY A 16 -2.54 -14.86 5.31
CA GLY A 16 -2.73 -13.49 4.84
C GLY A 16 -1.70 -13.09 3.78
N SER A 17 -0.41 -13.28 4.07
CA SER A 17 0.70 -13.00 3.16
C SER A 17 0.59 -13.78 1.84
N ASP A 18 0.28 -15.07 1.94
CA ASP A 18 0.10 -15.95 0.77
C ASP A 18 -1.09 -15.47 -0.08
N ALA A 19 -2.20 -15.06 0.55
CA ALA A 19 -3.38 -14.57 -0.15
C ALA A 19 -3.12 -13.24 -0.86
N VAL A 20 -2.45 -12.27 -0.21
CA VAL A 20 -2.12 -10.98 -0.82
C VAL A 20 -1.20 -11.18 -2.03
N ARG A 21 -0.18 -12.04 -1.91
CA ARG A 21 0.70 -12.39 -3.03
C ARG A 21 -0.08 -12.98 -4.21
N GLN A 22 -1.00 -13.91 -3.95
CA GLN A 22 -1.82 -14.50 -5.01
C GLN A 22 -2.77 -13.49 -5.66
N ILE A 23 -3.41 -12.62 -4.86
CA ILE A 23 -4.35 -11.61 -5.37
C ILE A 23 -3.61 -10.63 -6.28
N LEU A 24 -2.46 -10.08 -5.84
CA LEU A 24 -1.67 -9.17 -6.66
C LEU A 24 -1.25 -9.82 -7.98
N ARG A 25 -0.82 -11.08 -7.95
CA ARG A 25 -0.41 -11.79 -9.17
C ARG A 25 -1.57 -12.13 -10.10
N GLN A 26 -2.68 -12.64 -9.56
CA GLN A 26 -3.77 -13.21 -10.35
C GLN A 26 -4.80 -12.17 -10.79
N GLN A 27 -5.05 -11.14 -9.97
CA GLN A 27 -6.05 -10.11 -10.26
C GLN A 27 -5.41 -8.83 -10.79
N ALA A 28 -4.26 -8.44 -10.25
CA ALA A 28 -3.57 -7.21 -10.67
C ALA A 28 -2.43 -7.43 -11.68
N GLY A 29 -2.07 -8.69 -11.98
CA GLY A 29 -0.96 -9.01 -12.89
C GLY A 29 0.43 -8.66 -12.34
N ILE A 30 0.55 -8.44 -11.03
CA ILE A 30 1.77 -7.98 -10.36
C ILE A 30 2.48 -9.17 -9.72
N ASP A 31 3.61 -9.59 -10.30
CA ASP A 31 4.50 -10.55 -9.65
C ASP A 31 5.45 -9.82 -8.71
N ILE A 32 5.24 -10.02 -7.41
CA ILE A 32 6.04 -9.39 -6.37
C ILE A 32 7.40 -10.07 -6.15
N GLY A 33 7.70 -11.19 -6.82
CA GLY A 33 9.00 -11.87 -6.78
C GLY A 33 9.49 -12.15 -5.36
N ASN A 34 10.67 -11.63 -5.02
CA ASN A 34 11.33 -11.80 -3.72
C ASN A 34 10.82 -10.84 -2.63
N THR A 35 9.75 -10.08 -2.89
CA THR A 35 9.10 -9.22 -1.88
C THR A 35 8.63 -10.05 -0.69
N ILE A 36 8.92 -9.58 0.53
CA ILE A 36 8.46 -10.20 1.77
C ILE A 36 7.33 -9.35 2.34
N ILE A 37 6.14 -9.94 2.43
CA ILE A 37 4.96 -9.35 3.09
C ILE A 37 4.76 -10.15 4.38
N ALA A 38 5.12 -9.59 5.52
CA ALA A 38 5.00 -10.25 6.82
C ALA A 38 3.72 -9.83 7.56
N ASP A 39 3.26 -8.60 7.37
CA ASP A 39 2.00 -8.10 7.90
C ASP A 39 1.34 -7.08 6.94
N GLY A 40 0.12 -6.66 7.27
CA GLY A 40 -0.62 -5.65 6.49
C GLY A 40 -0.47 -4.22 7.00
N SER A 41 0.11 -4.01 8.19
CA SER A 41 0.26 -2.68 8.78
C SER A 41 1.59 -2.01 8.44
N GLY A 42 2.60 -2.79 8.04
CA GLY A 42 3.96 -2.30 7.80
C GLY A 42 4.85 -2.25 9.04
N LEU A 43 4.40 -2.75 10.21
CA LEU A 43 5.17 -2.69 11.45
C LEU A 43 6.31 -3.72 11.51
N SER A 44 6.14 -4.85 10.84
CA SER A 44 7.15 -5.89 10.79
C SER A 44 8.40 -5.40 10.06
N ARG A 45 9.56 -5.55 10.72
CA ARG A 45 10.88 -5.31 10.13
C ARG A 45 11.24 -6.31 9.03
N HIS A 46 10.47 -7.38 8.90
CA HIS A 46 10.64 -8.36 7.83
C HIS A 46 9.95 -7.95 6.53
N ASN A 47 9.13 -6.89 6.54
CA ASN A 47 8.57 -6.36 5.30
C ASN A 47 9.69 -5.83 4.41
N LEU A 48 9.78 -6.36 3.20
CA LEU A 48 10.81 -6.00 2.22
C LEU A 48 10.15 -5.86 0.86
N ILE A 49 10.14 -4.66 0.29
CA ILE A 49 9.58 -4.40 -1.02
C ILE A 49 10.47 -3.43 -1.79
N ALA A 50 10.74 -3.73 -3.06
CA ALA A 50 11.46 -2.82 -3.94
C ALA A 50 10.53 -1.67 -4.37
N PRO A 51 11.05 -0.43 -4.52
CA PRO A 51 10.25 0.68 -5.04
C PRO A 51 9.60 0.39 -6.39
N ALA A 52 10.28 -0.36 -7.27
CA ALA A 52 9.73 -0.78 -8.56
C ALA A 52 8.49 -1.69 -8.41
N THR A 53 8.48 -2.61 -7.43
CA THR A 53 7.32 -3.47 -7.16
C THR A 53 6.15 -2.65 -6.59
N MET A 54 6.44 -1.71 -5.68
CA MET A 54 5.39 -0.80 -5.17
C MET A 54 4.84 0.09 -6.30
N MET A 55 5.68 0.53 -7.23
CA MET A 55 5.24 1.32 -8.39
C MET A 55 4.24 0.56 -9.25
N GLN A 56 4.42 -0.75 -9.47
CA GLN A 56 3.44 -1.55 -10.20
C GLN A 56 2.07 -1.54 -9.51
N VAL A 57 2.04 -1.61 -8.17
CA VAL A 57 0.80 -1.52 -7.39
C VAL A 57 0.14 -0.15 -7.56
N LEU A 58 0.91 0.94 -7.47
CA LEU A 58 0.40 2.30 -7.66
C LEU A 58 -0.12 2.54 -9.08
N GLN A 59 0.56 2.00 -10.09
CA GLN A 59 0.12 2.06 -11.48
C GLN A 59 -1.21 1.31 -11.68
N TYR A 60 -1.34 0.12 -11.10
CA TYR A 60 -2.59 -0.63 -11.15
C TYR A 60 -3.73 0.15 -10.50
N ILE A 61 -3.50 0.72 -9.31
CA ILE A 61 -4.48 1.56 -8.61
C ILE A 61 -4.90 2.74 -9.49
N ALA A 62 -3.93 3.49 -10.05
CA ALA A 62 -4.24 4.65 -10.88
C ALA A 62 -5.01 4.29 -12.16
N GLN A 63 -4.71 3.14 -12.77
CA GLN A 63 -5.42 2.66 -13.96
C GLN A 63 -6.87 2.24 -13.67
N HIS A 64 -7.15 1.74 -12.46
CA HIS A 64 -8.46 1.21 -12.07
C HIS A 64 -9.16 2.09 -11.03
N ASP A 65 -8.75 3.35 -10.85
CA ASP A 65 -9.27 4.19 -9.77
C ASP A 65 -10.77 4.51 -9.93
N ASN A 66 -11.28 4.50 -11.17
CA ASN A 66 -12.72 4.65 -11.43
C ASN A 66 -13.56 3.51 -10.82
N GLU A 67 -12.98 2.32 -10.67
CA GLU A 67 -13.63 1.15 -10.07
C GLU A 67 -13.33 1.03 -8.58
N LEU A 68 -12.10 1.34 -8.19
CA LEU A 68 -11.61 1.16 -6.82
C LEU A 68 -11.92 2.35 -5.90
N ASN A 69 -12.02 3.56 -6.47
CA ASN A 69 -12.09 4.83 -5.75
C ASN A 69 -11.04 4.91 -4.63
N PHE A 70 -9.81 4.52 -4.94
CA PHE A 70 -8.77 4.28 -3.94
C PHE A 70 -7.93 5.54 -3.69
N ILE A 71 -7.66 6.35 -4.72
CA ILE A 71 -6.83 7.56 -4.58
C ILE A 71 -7.49 8.55 -3.61
N SER A 72 -8.81 8.63 -3.58
CA SER A 72 -9.56 9.47 -2.65
C SER A 72 -9.43 9.04 -1.18
N MET A 73 -9.03 7.79 -0.92
CA MET A 73 -8.78 7.29 0.44
C MET A 73 -7.38 7.64 0.96
N LEU A 74 -6.48 8.11 0.08
CA LEU A 74 -5.13 8.51 0.47
C LEU A 74 -5.16 9.93 1.08
N PRO A 75 -4.35 10.19 2.11
CA PRO A 75 -4.18 11.55 2.63
C PRO A 75 -3.79 12.54 1.53
N LEU A 76 -4.48 13.67 1.46
CA LEU A 76 -4.23 14.78 0.56
C LEU A 76 -3.41 15.85 1.27
N ALA A 77 -2.25 16.19 0.69
CA ALA A 77 -1.33 17.17 1.27
C ALA A 77 -2.01 18.53 1.53
N GLY A 78 -1.93 19.03 2.77
CA GLY A 78 -2.53 20.29 3.18
C GLY A 78 -4.00 20.20 3.63
N TYR A 79 -4.64 19.02 3.52
CA TYR A 79 -6.07 18.86 3.83
C TYR A 79 -6.29 17.90 4.98
N ASP A 80 -5.77 16.66 4.91
CA ASP A 80 -6.15 15.61 5.85
C ASP A 80 -5.07 14.54 6.09
N GLY A 81 -5.42 13.63 7.01
CA GLY A 81 -4.59 12.49 7.38
C GLY A 81 -3.18 12.87 7.80
N SER A 82 -2.22 12.02 7.46
CA SER A 82 -0.82 12.22 7.82
C SER A 82 -0.08 13.22 6.94
N LEU A 83 -0.75 13.85 5.97
CA LEU A 83 -0.20 14.90 5.11
C LEU A 83 -0.86 16.27 5.35
N GLN A 84 -1.77 16.38 6.33
CA GLN A 84 -2.45 17.64 6.65
C GLN A 84 -1.48 18.81 6.82
N TYR A 85 -0.35 18.57 7.49
CA TYR A 85 0.76 19.51 7.49
C TYR A 85 2.09 18.77 7.42
N ARG A 86 2.67 18.71 6.21
CA ARG A 86 4.01 18.18 5.98
C ARG A 86 4.90 19.26 5.41
N ALA A 87 5.77 19.82 6.24
CA ALA A 87 6.56 21.02 5.96
C ALA A 87 7.25 21.02 4.58
N GLY A 88 7.88 19.90 4.18
CA GLY A 88 8.53 19.81 2.87
C GLY A 88 7.56 19.89 1.68
N LEU A 89 6.36 19.33 1.79
CA LEU A 89 5.34 19.42 0.74
C LEU A 89 4.70 20.81 0.70
N HIS A 90 4.42 21.36 1.88
CA HIS A 90 3.88 22.70 2.02
C HIS A 90 4.83 23.75 1.41
N GLN A 91 6.11 23.70 1.77
CA GLN A 91 7.14 24.60 1.25
C GLN A 91 7.39 24.42 -0.25
N ALA A 92 7.19 23.22 -0.79
CA ALA A 92 7.28 22.96 -2.22
C ALA A 92 6.05 23.48 -3.01
N GLY A 93 5.01 23.99 -2.35
CA GLY A 93 3.81 24.53 -3.00
C GLY A 93 2.95 23.46 -3.67
N VAL A 94 2.95 22.24 -3.12
CA VAL A 94 2.22 21.07 -3.67
C VAL A 94 1.03 20.63 -2.82
N ASP A 95 0.57 21.47 -1.90
CA ASP A 95 -0.69 21.25 -1.19
C ASP A 95 -1.85 21.12 -2.19
N GLY A 96 -2.74 20.15 -1.98
CA GLY A 96 -3.83 19.79 -2.87
C GLY A 96 -3.42 19.03 -4.14
N LYS A 97 -2.12 18.76 -4.34
CA LYS A 97 -1.59 18.09 -5.56
C LYS A 97 -1.00 16.71 -5.29
N VAL A 98 -0.82 16.33 -4.01
CA VAL A 98 -0.18 15.08 -3.62
C VAL A 98 -1.14 14.27 -2.74
N SER A 99 -1.62 13.16 -3.28
CA SER A 99 -2.30 12.10 -2.53
C SER A 99 -1.32 10.96 -2.28
N ALA A 100 -0.94 10.73 -1.01
CA ALA A 100 0.04 9.69 -0.69
C ALA A 100 -0.11 9.11 0.71
N LYS A 101 0.25 7.84 0.87
CA LYS A 101 0.31 7.18 2.17
C LYS A 101 1.70 7.34 2.80
N THR A 102 1.75 7.81 4.03
CA THR A 102 2.99 7.83 4.82
C THR A 102 3.26 6.49 5.50
N GLY A 103 4.54 6.14 5.63
CA GLY A 103 5.04 5.09 6.52
C GLY A 103 6.20 5.68 7.33
N HIS A 104 6.12 5.56 8.66
CA HIS A 104 7.17 6.03 9.56
C HIS A 104 7.40 4.98 10.65
N CYS A 105 8.66 4.64 10.89
CA CYS A 105 9.10 3.77 11.97
C CYS A 105 10.42 4.30 12.49
N ARG A 106 10.88 3.85 13.67
CA ARG A 106 12.19 4.29 14.16
C ARG A 106 13.29 3.92 13.15
N GLY A 107 13.85 4.92 12.48
CA GLY A 107 14.86 4.78 11.42
C GLY A 107 14.32 4.79 9.98
N VAL A 108 13.01 5.01 9.76
CA VAL A 108 12.35 5.09 8.44
C VAL A 108 11.37 6.27 8.41
#